data_AF-A0AAE3GQ30-F1
#
_entry.id   AF-A0AAE3GQ30-F1
#
_cell.length_a   1.000
_cell.length_b   1.000
_cell.length_c   1.000
_cell.angle_alpha   90.00
_cell.angle_beta   90.00
_cell.angle_gamma   90.00
#
_symmetry.space_group_name_H-M   'P 1'
#
loop_
_entity.id
_entity.type
_entity.pdbx_description
1 polymer ?
#
loop_
_entity_poly.entity_id
_entity_poly.type
_entity_poly.pdbx_seq_one_letter_code
_entity_poly.pdbx_strand_id
1 'polypeptide(L)'
;MIVTVENLRLLFEKLMEKMDENGISSLDINDVDYYWIVPSSEWTNFQSEVKPAVGSLVDDWESLEKVLSGEQIPTYVDFDRIAAILRAISETVAKRFYHL
;
A
#
# COMPACT_ATOMS: atom_id res chain seq x y z
N MET A 1 -1.24 -16.14 -16.46
CA MET A 1 -1.23 -14.69 -16.78
C MET A 1 0.20 -14.19 -16.57
N ILE A 2 0.70 -13.33 -17.46
CA ILE A 2 2.03 -12.71 -17.31
C ILE A 2 1.80 -11.22 -17.04
N VAL A 3 2.45 -10.69 -16.01
CA VAL A 3 2.46 -9.27 -15.68
C VAL A 3 3.83 -8.72 -16.04
N THR A 4 3.91 -7.70 -16.88
CA THR A 4 5.18 -7.06 -17.24
C THR A 4 5.46 -5.88 -16.31
N VAL A 5 6.74 -5.62 -16.06
CA VAL A 5 7.18 -4.46 -15.27
C VAL A 5 6.72 -3.15 -15.91
N GLU A 6 6.73 -3.08 -17.24
CA GLU A 6 6.26 -1.89 -17.98
C GLU A 6 4.77 -1.62 -17.75
N ASN A 7 3.93 -2.67 -17.81
CA ASN A 7 2.50 -2.49 -17.53
C ASN A 7 2.26 -2.07 -16.08
N LEU A 8 3.05 -2.59 -15.12
CA LEU A 8 2.97 -2.14 -13.73
C LEU A 8 3.31 -0.66 -13.61
N ARG A 9 4.40 -0.20 -14.23
CA ARG A 9 4.80 1.22 -14.23
C ARG A 9 3.67 2.11 -14.77
N LEU A 10 3.15 1.79 -15.95
CA LEU A 10 2.06 2.55 -16.58
C LEU A 10 0.79 2.58 -15.72
N LEU A 11 0.47 1.48 -15.03
CA LEU A 11 -0.67 1.45 -14.11
C LEU A 11 -0.43 2.32 -12.87
N PHE A 12 0.76 2.28 -12.30
CA PHE A 12 1.13 3.16 -11.17
C PHE A 12 1.04 4.63 -11.58
N GLU A 13 1.58 5.01 -12.74
CA GLU A 13 1.48 6.38 -13.26
C GLU A 13 0.01 6.83 -13.38
N LYS A 14 -0.87 5.98 -13.94
CA LYS A 14 -2.31 6.28 -14.04
C LYS A 14 -2.99 6.45 -12.69
N LEU A 15 -2.58 5.70 -11.67
CA LEU A 15 -3.12 5.85 -10.32
C LEU A 15 -2.68 7.18 -9.69
N MET A 16 -1.43 7.60 -9.92
CA MET A 16 -0.92 8.88 -9.43
C MET A 16 -1.59 10.05 -10.15
N GLU A 17 -1.74 10.00 -11.49
CA GLU A 17 -2.51 10.98 -12.28
C GLU A 17 -3.91 11.14 -11.71
N LYS A 18 -4.56 10.04 -11.32
CA LYS A 18 -5.90 10.10 -10.73
C LYS A 18 -5.94 10.83 -9.38
N MET A 19 -4.89 10.71 -8.58
CA MET A 19 -4.77 11.45 -7.32
C MET A 19 -4.59 12.95 -7.57
N ASP A 20 -3.76 13.31 -8.55
CA ASP A 20 -3.53 14.70 -8.97
C ASP A 20 -4.81 15.36 -9.51
N GLU A 21 -5.56 14.66 -10.36
CA GLU A 21 -6.87 15.11 -10.87
C GLU A 21 -7.87 15.44 -9.75
N ASN A 22 -7.81 14.68 -8.66
CA ASN A 22 -8.66 14.87 -7.49
C ASN A 22 -8.10 15.93 -6.51
N GLY A 23 -6.97 16.57 -6.84
CA GLY A 23 -6.33 17.60 -6.02
C GLY A 23 -5.73 17.06 -4.72
N ILE A 24 -5.35 15.78 -4.69
CA ILE A 24 -4.81 15.10 -3.50
C ILE A 24 -3.30 15.26 -3.48
N SER A 25 -2.79 16.17 -2.64
CA SER A 25 -1.35 16.39 -2.45
C SER A 25 -0.78 15.70 -1.20
N SER A 26 -1.64 15.24 -0.30
CA SER A 26 -1.26 14.56 0.94
C SER A 26 -2.42 13.70 1.45
N LEU A 27 -2.09 12.71 2.27
CA LEU A 27 -3.03 11.81 2.93
C LEU A 27 -2.71 11.75 4.41
N ASP A 28 -3.75 11.85 5.24
CA ASP A 28 -3.64 11.58 6.67
C ASP A 28 -3.96 10.10 6.91
N ILE A 29 -2.96 9.36 7.40
CA ILE A 29 -3.06 7.92 7.67
C ILE A 29 -3.18 7.61 9.16
N ASN A 30 -3.21 8.61 10.04
CA ASN A 30 -3.17 8.40 11.50
C ASN A 30 -4.39 7.61 12.00
N ASP A 31 -5.56 7.79 11.37
CA ASP A 31 -6.79 7.09 11.76
C ASP A 31 -6.82 5.62 11.30
N VAL A 32 -5.85 5.16 10.49
CA VAL A 32 -5.80 3.82 9.89
C VAL A 32 -4.44 3.13 10.06
N ASP A 33 -3.63 3.56 11.02
CA ASP A 33 -2.24 3.09 11.20
C ASP A 33 -2.12 1.55 11.27
N TYR A 34 -2.91 0.91 12.13
CA TYR A 34 -2.80 -0.53 12.32
C TYR A 34 -3.65 -1.33 11.32
N TYR A 35 -3.01 -2.32 10.69
CA TYR A 35 -3.67 -3.22 9.75
C TYR A 35 -3.27 -4.68 9.97
N TRP A 36 -4.12 -5.59 9.52
CA TRP A 36 -3.82 -7.02 9.55
C TRP A 36 -2.94 -7.42 8.37
N ILE A 37 -1.78 -7.99 8.67
CA ILE A 37 -0.92 -8.67 7.71
C ILE A 37 -1.35 -10.14 7.67
N VAL A 38 -1.82 -10.58 6.50
CA VAL A 38 -1.99 -12.01 6.22
C VAL A 38 -0.65 -12.51 5.67
N PRO A 39 0.02 -13.49 6.31
CA PRO A 39 1.25 -14.06 5.78
C PRO A 39 1.02 -14.69 4.40
N SER A 40 2.00 -14.58 3.50
CA SER A 40 1.88 -15.09 2.13
C SER A 40 1.57 -16.58 2.03
N SER A 41 2.02 -17.38 3.00
CA SER A 41 1.69 -18.81 3.12
C SER A 41 0.20 -19.07 3.34
N GLU A 42 -0.53 -18.09 3.89
CA GLU A 42 -1.96 -18.21 4.21
C GLU A 42 -2.86 -17.59 3.13
N TRP A 43 -2.32 -16.86 2.14
CA TRP A 43 -3.12 -16.13 1.13
C TRP A 43 -4.07 -17.03 0.32
N THR A 44 -3.69 -18.29 0.13
CA THR A 44 -4.44 -19.26 -0.67
C THR A 44 -5.05 -20.39 0.18
N ASN A 45 -4.85 -20.34 1.50
CA ASN A 45 -5.34 -21.36 2.42
C ASN A 45 -6.75 -21.00 2.92
N PHE A 46 -7.75 -21.36 2.11
CA PHE A 46 -9.16 -21.14 2.45
C PHE A 46 -9.75 -22.19 3.41
N GLN A 47 -8.94 -23.13 3.90
CA GLN A 47 -9.40 -24.26 4.73
C GLN A 47 -9.20 -24.03 6.23
N SER A 48 -8.48 -22.99 6.63
CA SER A 48 -8.27 -22.63 8.03
C SER A 48 -8.45 -21.14 8.27
N GLU A 49 -8.78 -20.79 9.51
CA GLU A 49 -8.79 -19.39 9.93
C GLU A 49 -7.38 -18.82 9.90
N VAL A 50 -7.25 -17.65 9.29
CA VAL A 50 -5.99 -16.90 9.25
C VAL A 50 -5.67 -16.40 10.64
N LYS A 51 -4.39 -16.52 11.05
CA LYS A 51 -3.84 -15.82 12.22
C LYS A 51 -3.07 -14.61 11.73
N PRO A 52 -3.69 -13.42 11.65
CA PRO A 52 -3.02 -12.25 11.12
C PRO A 52 -1.93 -11.78 12.08
N ALA A 53 -0.84 -11.27 11.50
CA ALA A 53 0.05 -10.36 12.22
C ALA A 53 -0.50 -8.93 12.16
N VAL A 54 0.04 -8.03 12.95
CA VAL A 54 -0.29 -6.60 12.93
C VAL A 54 0.86 -5.84 12.31
N GLY A 55 0.55 -5.00 11.32
CA GLY A 55 1.45 -3.99 10.75
C GLY A 55 1.06 -2.58 11.18
N SER A 56 1.95 -1.62 10.94
CA SER A 56 1.75 -0.19 11.17
C SER A 56 2.13 0.58 9.90
N LEU A 57 1.20 1.39 9.39
CA LEU A 57 1.45 2.26 8.23
C LEU A 57 2.47 3.35 8.55
N VAL A 58 2.53 3.79 9.81
CA VAL A 58 3.56 4.74 10.27
C VAL A 58 4.95 4.09 10.17
N ASP A 59 5.13 2.90 10.74
CA ASP A 59 6.40 2.17 10.66
C ASP A 59 6.81 1.87 9.19
N ASP A 60 5.82 1.53 8.36
CA ASP A 60 6.01 1.30 6.93
C ASP A 60 6.44 2.57 6.21
N TRP A 61 5.79 3.71 6.47
CA TRP A 61 6.14 4.99 5.86
C TRP A 61 7.51 5.49 6.31
N GLU A 62 7.82 5.44 7.60
CA GLU A 62 9.16 5.81 8.11
C GLU A 62 10.27 4.97 7.47
N SER A 63 9.99 3.69 7.19
CA SER A 63 10.93 2.83 6.48
C SER A 63 11.09 3.24 5.01
N LEU A 64 9.99 3.58 4.33
CA LEU A 64 10.02 4.06 2.94
C LEU A 64 10.71 5.43 2.82
N GLU A 65 10.59 6.30 3.82
CA GLU A 65 11.30 7.59 3.85
C GLU A 65 12.82 7.41 3.86
N LYS A 66 13.33 6.37 4.53
CA LYS A 66 14.76 6.00 4.49
C LYS A 66 15.20 5.51 3.12
N VAL A 67 14.30 4.88 2.36
CA VAL A 67 14.56 4.52 0.95
C VAL A 67 14.60 5.77 0.07
N LEU A 68 13.65 6.71 0.28
CA LEU A 68 13.60 7.98 -0.46
C LEU A 68 14.82 8.87 -0.19
N SER A 69 15.33 8.88 1.04
CA SER A 69 16.52 9.65 1.43
C SER A 69 17.84 9.01 0.97
N GLY A 70 17.81 7.75 0.54
CA GLY A 70 18.99 6.97 0.18
C GLY A 70 19.75 6.40 1.38
N GLU A 71 19.23 6.52 2.61
CA GLU A 71 19.77 5.86 3.80
C GLU A 71 19.69 4.33 3.69
N GLN A 72 18.68 3.82 2.98
CA GLN A 72 18.48 2.40 2.70
C GLN A 72 18.29 2.13 1.21
N ILE A 73 18.82 1.00 0.74
CA ILE A 73 18.49 0.49 -0.60
C ILE A 73 17.08 -0.13 -0.57
N PRO A 74 16.30 -0.01 -1.66
CA PRO A 74 15.00 -0.68 -1.73
C PRO A 74 15.17 -2.21 -1.71
N THR A 75 14.24 -2.86 -1.02
CA THR A 75 14.16 -4.31 -0.83
C THR A 75 12.79 -4.84 -1.27
N TYR A 76 12.64 -6.16 -1.35
CA TYR A 76 11.33 -6.74 -1.70
C TYR A 76 10.23 -6.46 -0.65
N VAL A 77 10.60 -6.22 0.61
CA VAL A 77 9.65 -5.84 1.67
C VAL A 77 9.01 -4.48 1.38
N ASP A 78 9.69 -3.58 0.67
CA ASP A 78 9.15 -2.26 0.34
C ASP A 78 7.96 -2.35 -0.63
N PHE A 79 7.82 -3.43 -1.40
CA PHE A 79 6.61 -3.68 -2.16
C PHE A 79 5.41 -3.95 -1.25
N ASP A 80 5.60 -4.69 -0.15
CA ASP A 80 4.54 -4.96 0.82
C ASP A 80 4.13 -3.68 1.55
N ARG A 81 5.11 -2.85 1.93
CA ARG A 81 4.89 -1.53 2.55
C ARG A 81 4.10 -0.61 1.64
N ILE A 82 4.51 -0.49 0.37
CA ILE A 82 3.78 0.30 -0.63
C ILE A 82 2.37 -0.28 -0.82
N ALA A 83 2.21 -1.61 -0.87
CA ALA A 83 0.89 -2.22 -1.01
C ALA A 83 -0.04 -1.92 0.18
N ALA A 84 0.49 -1.85 1.40
CA ALA A 84 -0.26 -1.44 2.59
C ALA A 84 -0.70 0.03 2.48
N ILE A 85 0.22 0.92 2.09
CA ILE A 85 -0.10 2.34 1.85
C ILE A 85 -1.19 2.46 0.77
N LEU A 86 -1.04 1.83 -0.39
CA LEU A 86 -2.05 1.86 -1.47
C LEU A 86 -3.43 1.40 -1.01
N ARG A 87 -3.50 0.44 -0.08
CA ARG A 87 -4.76 0.00 0.52
C ARG A 87 -5.37 1.08 1.38
N ALA A 88 -4.58 1.74 2.22
CA ALA A 88 -5.01 2.88 3.00
C ALA A 88 -5.50 4.04 2.11
N ILE A 89 -4.84 4.31 0.98
CA ILE A 89 -5.31 5.26 -0.04
C ILE A 89 -6.70 4.85 -0.52
N SER A 90 -6.87 3.60 -0.94
CA SER A 90 -8.15 3.09 -1.41
C SER A 90 -9.25 3.29 -0.36
N GLU A 91 -9.00 2.94 0.90
CA GLU A 91 -10.01 3.07 1.96
C GLU A 91 -10.34 4.52 2.32
N THR A 92 -9.34 5.39 2.42
CA THR A 92 -9.53 6.78 2.85
C THR A 92 -10.06 7.66 1.72
N VAL A 93 -9.46 7.57 0.55
CA VAL A 93 -9.82 8.37 -0.63
C VAL A 93 -11.11 7.85 -1.26
N ALA A 94 -11.31 6.53 -1.39
CA ALA A 94 -12.53 6.06 -2.02
C ALA A 94 -13.78 6.39 -1.19
N LYS A 95 -13.70 6.33 0.15
CA LYS A 95 -14.80 6.79 1.02
C LYS A 95 -15.14 8.26 0.77
N ARG A 96 -14.12 9.11 0.56
CA ARG A 96 -14.29 10.55 0.33
C ARG A 96 -14.95 10.88 -1.02
N PHE A 97 -14.64 10.14 -2.09
CA PHE A 97 -15.09 10.47 -3.46
C PHE A 97 -16.22 9.59 -4.00
N TYR A 98 -16.44 8.40 -3.43
CA TYR A 98 -17.40 7.42 -3.96
C TYR A 98 -18.52 7.06 -2.98
N HIS A 99 -18.58 7.67 -1.80
CA HIS A 99 -19.61 7.42 -0.78
C HIS A 99 -19.85 5.91 -0.51
N LEU A 100 -18.77 5.14 -0.52
CA LEU A 100 -18.75 3.70 -0.23
C LEU A 100 -18.73 3.43 1.28
#